data_AF-A0A2R6XAZ1-F1
#
_entry.id   AF-A0A2R6XAZ1-F1
#
_cell.length_a   1.000
_cell.length_b   1.000
_cell.length_c   1.000
_cell.angle_alpha   90.00
_cell.angle_beta   90.00
_cell.angle_gamma   90.00
#
_symmetry.space_group_name_H-M   'P 1'
#
loop_
_entity.id
_entity.type
_entity.pdbx_description
1 polymer ?
#
loop_
_entity_poly.entity_id
_entity_poly.type
_entity_poly.pdbx_seq_one_letter_code
_entity_poly.pdbx_strand_id
1 'polypeptide(L)'
;MPPRGTRRGAGAKAAAAVAEGNDNEKENVGAAVEAKGPDVSLADELEEMTKKLNMISLEKEKALMLVKEREAQLEQKNAEELRLQGLLSAKEQEQKKLADKVRKLQKMKEFHPTIEVPVSSGAASKEAKKKREAKKDKVKRPMTPFMMWCKEQRHQVKEENPDASFAEMSRLLSEKWKSVSDVEKEPYVERYKIEKDVYLKIIGNEKREVEAMKLFQEEQNKKNAMELLEQYLQFKKDSADDGKKKKKEKDPLKPKKPTSGFFVYANERRPALLAEKMKVTEMGRKLGEEWKALDEQRRQPYEKIAAEDKARYAAELEAYKLKRADELKVAEDQSKEQVKVVKVQALQLLKQKEEIDQVKKNLKDEKLKKKKDKAPVDPNKPKKPPTSYLLFTMENRKLIQQEKPGASFSEINATMAIRWQELPEDQKQVWVEKAAAARDTYKVAIEEYNTKQETSPTS
;
A
#
# COMPACT_ATOMS: atom_id res chain seq x y z
N MET A 1 18.92 38.20 -27.61
CA MET A 1 18.18 38.99 -28.61
C MET A 1 16.77 38.44 -28.76
N PRO A 2 15.71 39.23 -28.50
CA PRO A 2 14.48 39.24 -29.31
C PRO A 2 14.74 40.11 -30.60
N PRO A 3 13.77 40.52 -31.46
CA PRO A 3 12.30 40.35 -31.42
C PRO A 3 11.66 39.98 -32.81
N ARG A 4 10.38 40.35 -32.99
CA ARG A 4 9.49 40.32 -34.20
C ARG A 4 8.63 39.04 -34.39
N GLY A 5 7.32 39.10 -34.68
CA GLY A 5 6.35 40.20 -34.51
C GLY A 5 5.16 40.21 -35.49
N THR A 6 3.92 40.40 -34.97
CA THR A 6 2.65 40.77 -35.69
C THR A 6 2.06 39.74 -36.68
N ARG A 7 0.75 39.72 -37.04
CA ARG A 7 -0.44 40.57 -36.75
C ARG A 7 -1.78 39.80 -37.06
N ARG A 8 -2.85 40.05 -36.28
CA ARG A 8 -4.33 39.98 -36.60
C ARG A 8 -4.93 38.68 -37.18
N GLY A 9 -6.23 38.36 -37.00
CA GLY A 9 -7.24 38.93 -36.08
C GLY A 9 -8.70 38.82 -36.56
N ALA A 10 -9.59 38.28 -35.70
CA ALA A 10 -11.06 38.34 -35.75
C ALA A 10 -11.61 37.96 -34.35
N GLY A 11 -12.82 38.33 -33.90
CA GLY A 11 -13.81 39.23 -34.51
C GLY A 11 -15.25 38.91 -34.07
N ALA A 12 -15.74 39.44 -32.94
CA ALA A 12 -17.13 39.30 -32.49
C ALA A 12 -17.60 40.54 -31.69
N LYS A 13 -18.89 40.92 -31.83
CA LYS A 13 -19.54 42.06 -31.15
C LYS A 13 -20.89 41.63 -30.54
N ALA A 14 -21.14 42.02 -29.30
CA ALA A 14 -22.44 42.41 -28.70
C ALA A 14 -22.12 43.11 -27.35
N ALA A 15 -22.70 44.22 -26.87
CA ALA A 15 -24.02 44.87 -27.03
C ALA A 15 -25.15 44.19 -26.21
N ALA A 16 -25.97 44.90 -25.40
CA ALA A 16 -25.92 46.30 -24.93
C ALA A 16 -26.89 46.56 -23.73
N ALA A 17 -26.72 47.70 -23.04
CA ALA A 17 -27.74 48.45 -22.25
C ALA A 17 -28.38 47.71 -21.01
N VAL A 18 -29.25 48.28 -20.17
CA VAL A 18 -30.02 49.56 -20.15
C VAL A 18 -30.08 50.16 -18.71
N ALA A 19 -30.04 51.49 -18.60
CA ALA A 19 -30.63 52.38 -17.55
C ALA A 19 -30.05 53.80 -17.84
N GLU A 20 -30.76 54.85 -18.29
CA GLU A 20 -32.12 55.36 -18.03
C GLU A 20 -32.39 55.69 -16.55
N GLY A 21 -32.75 56.93 -16.15
CA GLY A 21 -32.74 58.20 -16.90
C GLY A 21 -33.76 59.23 -16.37
N ASN A 22 -33.45 60.54 -16.48
CA ASN A 22 -34.36 61.70 -16.31
C ASN A 22 -35.06 61.85 -14.93
N ASP A 23 -35.82 62.92 -14.61
CA ASP A 23 -36.21 64.23 -15.22
C ASP A 23 -36.47 65.21 -14.03
N ASN A 24 -36.43 66.54 -14.07
CA ASN A 24 -35.91 67.57 -15.00
C ASN A 24 -35.46 68.77 -14.10
N GLU A 25 -35.70 70.08 -14.23
CA GLU A 25 -36.23 71.07 -15.21
C GLU A 25 -35.39 72.35 -14.93
N LYS A 26 -34.78 73.08 -15.89
CA LYS A 26 -35.29 74.23 -16.68
C LYS A 26 -36.21 75.21 -15.89
N GLU A 27 -36.20 76.53 -16.12
CA GLU A 27 -35.99 77.29 -17.36
C GLU A 27 -35.37 78.72 -17.17
N ASN A 28 -35.12 79.36 -18.31
CA ASN A 28 -35.49 80.77 -18.64
C ASN A 28 -34.40 81.85 -18.79
N VAL A 29 -33.88 81.93 -20.02
CA VAL A 29 -33.79 83.11 -20.92
C VAL A 29 -33.72 84.52 -20.31
N GLY A 30 -32.83 85.36 -20.87
CA GLY A 30 -33.08 86.81 -21.00
C GLY A 30 -31.82 87.68 -20.96
N ALA A 31 -31.77 88.74 -21.79
CA ALA A 31 -30.65 89.69 -21.82
C ALA A 31 -31.12 91.14 -21.60
N ALA A 32 -30.53 91.79 -20.60
CA ALA A 32 -30.42 93.24 -20.39
C ALA A 32 -29.15 93.42 -19.51
N VAL A 33 -28.11 94.15 -19.92
CA VAL A 33 -28.00 95.62 -20.00
C VAL A 33 -27.93 96.28 -18.61
N GLU A 34 -26.82 96.98 -18.39
CA GLU A 34 -26.50 97.98 -17.35
C GLU A 34 -26.25 97.60 -15.88
N ALA A 35 -24.98 97.84 -15.51
CA ALA A 35 -24.52 98.54 -14.30
C ALA A 35 -24.35 97.79 -12.96
N LYS A 36 -23.29 98.21 -12.24
CA LYS A 36 -22.91 97.86 -10.86
C LYS A 36 -22.65 96.37 -10.61
N GLY A 37 -21.47 95.91 -11.01
CA GLY A 37 -20.81 94.85 -10.25
C GLY A 37 -20.57 95.32 -8.81
N PRO A 38 -20.72 94.45 -7.80
CA PRO A 38 -20.30 94.77 -6.44
C PRO A 38 -18.77 94.92 -6.41
N ASP A 39 -18.28 95.88 -5.65
CA ASP A 39 -16.85 96.08 -5.38
C ASP A 39 -16.40 95.02 -4.37
N VAL A 40 -16.26 93.77 -4.84
CA VAL A 40 -15.77 92.65 -4.03
C VAL A 40 -14.32 92.96 -3.69
N SER A 41 -14.04 93.17 -2.41
CA SER A 41 -12.71 93.55 -1.96
C SER A 41 -11.72 92.48 -2.40
N LEU A 42 -10.59 92.90 -2.97
CA LEU A 42 -9.51 91.99 -3.35
C LEU A 42 -8.97 91.20 -2.14
N ALA A 43 -9.25 91.66 -0.90
CA ALA A 43 -9.00 90.93 0.33
C ALA A 43 -9.95 89.72 0.52
N ASP A 44 -11.23 89.83 0.13
CA ASP A 44 -12.22 88.75 0.30
C ASP A 44 -11.93 87.59 -0.67
N GLU A 45 -11.61 87.89 -1.93
CA GLU A 45 -11.14 86.89 -2.90
C GLU A 45 -9.83 86.22 -2.45
N LEU A 46 -8.92 86.99 -1.86
CA LEU A 46 -7.65 86.49 -1.33
C LEU A 46 -7.85 85.62 -0.08
N GLU A 47 -8.81 85.94 0.80
CA GLU A 47 -9.20 85.10 1.91
C GLU A 47 -9.90 83.82 1.43
N GLU A 48 -10.74 83.88 0.40
CA GLU A 48 -11.39 82.69 -0.19
C GLU A 48 -10.37 81.79 -0.91
N MET A 49 -9.41 82.35 -1.65
CA MET A 49 -8.27 81.59 -2.19
C MET A 49 -7.40 80.99 -1.09
N THR A 50 -7.20 81.69 0.03
CA THR A 50 -6.46 81.15 1.19
C THR A 50 -7.22 79.99 1.84
N LYS A 51 -8.55 80.09 1.98
CA LYS A 51 -9.42 78.99 2.44
C LYS A 51 -9.34 77.78 1.48
N LYS A 52 -9.42 78.01 0.17
CA LYS A 52 -9.29 76.97 -0.87
C LYS A 52 -7.91 76.30 -0.83
N LEU A 53 -6.82 77.05 -0.69
CA LEU A 53 -5.47 76.51 -0.53
C LEU A 53 -5.32 75.65 0.73
N ASN A 54 -5.87 76.12 1.86
CA ASN A 54 -5.85 75.35 3.11
C ASN A 54 -6.66 74.05 2.99
N MET A 55 -7.83 74.09 2.32
CA MET A 55 -8.64 72.90 2.04
C MET A 55 -7.89 71.89 1.17
N ILE A 56 -7.30 72.35 0.05
CA ILE A 56 -6.50 71.52 -0.86
C ILE A 56 -5.27 70.92 -0.16
N SER A 57 -4.63 71.68 0.74
CA SER A 57 -3.51 71.19 1.56
C SER A 57 -3.96 70.05 2.50
N LEU A 58 -5.11 70.22 3.15
CA LEU A 58 -5.67 69.24 4.09
C LEU A 58 -6.24 68.00 3.38
N GLU A 59 -6.77 68.14 2.16
CA GLU A 59 -7.13 67.02 1.28
C GLU A 59 -5.90 66.26 0.78
N LYS A 60 -4.83 66.98 0.39
CA LYS A 60 -3.54 66.39 0.00
C LYS A 60 -2.91 65.62 1.17
N GLU A 61 -3.00 66.13 2.39
CA GLU A 61 -2.52 65.43 3.59
C GLU A 61 -3.33 64.15 3.87
N LYS A 62 -4.67 64.21 3.79
CA LYS A 62 -5.54 63.02 3.88
C LYS A 62 -5.21 61.97 2.81
N ALA A 63 -5.02 62.40 1.56
CA ALA A 63 -4.63 61.51 0.46
C ALA A 63 -3.26 60.87 0.71
N LEU A 64 -2.29 61.62 1.21
CA LEU A 64 -0.94 61.14 1.54
C LEU A 64 -0.95 60.17 2.72
N MET A 65 -1.85 60.35 3.70
CA MET A 65 -2.09 59.39 4.78
C MET A 65 -2.70 58.09 4.26
N LEU A 66 -3.70 58.15 3.37
CA LEU A 66 -4.28 56.96 2.73
C LEU A 66 -3.27 56.19 1.86
N VAL A 67 -2.35 56.90 1.18
CA VAL A 67 -1.23 56.27 0.45
C VAL A 67 -0.30 55.56 1.42
N LYS A 68 0.17 56.22 2.49
CA LYS A 68 1.01 55.60 3.52
C LYS A 68 0.37 54.37 4.17
N GLU A 69 -0.93 54.43 4.47
CA GLU A 69 -1.65 53.28 5.02
C GLU A 69 -1.68 52.12 4.03
N ARG A 70 -1.94 52.39 2.75
CA ARG A 70 -1.96 51.36 1.69
C ARG A 70 -0.57 50.79 1.40
N GLU A 71 0.49 51.60 1.51
CA GLU A 71 1.88 51.16 1.43
C GLU A 71 2.24 50.26 2.62
N ALA A 72 1.87 50.63 3.85
CA ALA A 72 2.07 49.79 5.04
C ALA A 72 1.28 48.46 4.97
N GLN A 73 0.04 48.49 4.45
CA GLN A 73 -0.74 47.27 4.18
C GLN A 73 -0.10 46.39 3.08
N LEU A 74 0.58 46.98 2.10
CA LEU A 74 1.33 46.25 1.07
C LEU A 74 2.59 45.60 1.68
N GLU A 75 3.33 46.35 2.49
CA GLU A 75 4.54 45.86 3.17
C GLU A 75 4.22 44.71 4.14
N GLN A 76 3.12 44.81 4.91
CA GLN A 76 2.63 43.72 5.76
C GLN A 76 2.30 42.46 4.94
N LYS A 77 1.63 42.60 3.79
CA LYS A 77 1.32 41.46 2.90
C LYS A 77 2.59 40.84 2.29
N ASN A 78 3.54 41.65 1.85
CA ASN A 78 4.83 41.18 1.34
C ASN A 78 5.62 40.42 2.44
N ALA A 79 5.58 40.89 3.69
CA ALA A 79 6.20 40.22 4.83
C ALA A 79 5.50 38.90 5.19
N GLU A 80 4.17 38.83 5.10
CA GLU A 80 3.40 37.59 5.28
C GLU A 80 3.65 36.59 4.15
N GLU A 81 3.69 37.03 2.89
CA GLU A 81 4.02 36.18 1.74
C GLU A 81 5.45 35.61 1.84
N LEU A 82 6.43 36.43 2.21
CA LEU A 82 7.81 35.98 2.44
C LEU A 82 7.89 34.96 3.60
N ARG A 83 7.11 35.17 4.67
CA ARG A 83 6.97 34.21 5.79
C ARG A 83 6.33 32.89 5.32
N LEU A 84 5.30 32.95 4.48
CA LEU A 84 4.65 31.77 3.90
C LEU A 84 5.58 31.03 2.93
N GLN A 85 6.36 31.75 2.12
CA GLN A 85 7.39 31.18 1.25
C GLN A 85 8.50 30.47 2.08
N GLY A 86 8.91 31.06 3.20
CA GLY A 86 9.83 30.43 4.16
C GLY A 86 9.25 29.15 4.77
N LEU A 87 7.97 29.15 5.16
CA LEU A 87 7.25 27.97 5.66
C LEU A 87 7.10 26.88 4.58
N LEU A 88 6.83 27.26 3.33
CA LEU A 88 6.76 26.36 2.18
C LEU A 88 8.13 25.71 1.92
N SER A 89 9.22 26.49 1.88
CA SER A 89 10.57 25.94 1.69
C SER A 89 10.99 25.06 2.87
N ALA A 90 10.64 25.41 4.11
CA ALA A 90 10.86 24.56 5.27
C ALA A 90 10.11 23.23 5.16
N LYS A 91 8.83 23.26 4.75
CA LYS A 91 7.99 22.08 4.52
C LYS A 91 8.48 21.22 3.35
N GLU A 92 9.00 21.84 2.29
CA GLU A 92 9.65 21.14 1.18
C GLU A 92 10.96 20.47 1.63
N GLN A 93 11.79 21.16 2.43
CA GLN A 93 12.97 20.54 3.03
C GLN A 93 12.61 19.40 3.99
N GLU A 94 11.52 19.49 4.75
CA GLU A 94 10.98 18.41 5.59
C GLU A 94 10.50 17.23 4.73
N GLN A 95 9.74 17.48 3.66
CA GLN A 95 9.33 16.44 2.72
C GLN A 95 10.54 15.82 2.01
N LYS A 96 11.57 16.58 1.68
CA LYS A 96 12.84 16.07 1.11
C LYS A 96 13.60 15.22 2.12
N LYS A 97 13.72 15.66 3.39
CA LYS A 97 14.28 14.84 4.49
C LYS A 97 13.45 13.58 4.74
N LEU A 98 12.12 13.63 4.57
CA LEU A 98 11.23 12.49 4.70
C LEU A 98 11.35 11.54 3.49
N ALA A 99 11.46 12.07 2.28
CA ALA A 99 11.72 11.31 1.06
C ALA A 99 13.12 10.65 1.10
N ASP A 100 14.15 11.33 1.61
CA ASP A 100 15.47 10.73 1.84
C ASP A 100 15.46 9.69 2.98
N LYS A 101 14.62 9.88 4.02
CA LYS A 101 14.35 8.82 5.01
C LYS A 101 13.65 7.62 4.38
N VAL A 102 12.60 7.83 3.59
CA VAL A 102 11.86 6.76 2.87
C VAL A 102 12.76 6.06 1.86
N ARG A 103 13.60 6.79 1.13
CA ARG A 103 14.59 6.27 0.18
C ARG A 103 15.72 5.52 0.89
N LYS A 104 16.16 5.95 2.08
CA LYS A 104 17.06 5.17 2.94
C LYS A 104 16.38 3.92 3.50
N LEU A 105 15.11 4.01 3.92
CA LEU A 105 14.32 2.86 4.37
C LEU A 105 14.00 1.89 3.22
N GLN A 106 13.90 2.38 1.97
CA GLN A 106 13.84 1.55 0.76
C GLN A 106 15.19 0.91 0.47
N LYS A 107 16.31 1.64 0.54
CA LYS A 107 17.67 1.06 0.47
C LYS A 107 18.02 0.10 1.61
N MET A 108 17.33 0.20 2.75
CA MET A 108 17.42 -0.75 3.88
C MET A 108 16.31 -1.83 3.82
N LYS A 109 15.41 -1.75 2.83
CA LYS A 109 14.52 -2.83 2.37
C LYS A 109 15.14 -3.61 1.21
N GLU A 110 15.99 -2.95 0.42
CA GLU A 110 17.01 -3.52 -0.45
C GLU A 110 18.14 -4.13 0.39
N PHE A 111 17.77 -4.99 1.34
CA PHE A 111 18.67 -6.03 1.82
C PHE A 111 19.19 -6.79 0.59
N HIS A 112 20.51 -6.88 0.47
CA HIS A 112 21.17 -7.68 -0.54
C HIS A 112 21.59 -9.01 0.12
N PRO A 113 20.74 -10.04 0.17
CA PRO A 113 21.18 -11.35 0.61
C PRO A 113 22.29 -11.85 -0.32
N THR A 114 23.38 -12.34 0.25
CA THR A 114 24.49 -12.98 -0.50
C THR A 114 24.09 -14.39 -0.96
N ILE A 115 22.99 -14.47 -1.69
CA ILE A 115 22.50 -15.67 -2.37
C ILE A 115 22.32 -15.27 -3.84
N GLU A 116 23.21 -15.76 -4.70
CA GLU A 116 23.12 -15.51 -6.14
C GLU A 116 21.91 -16.25 -6.73
N VAL A 117 20.77 -15.55 -6.85
CA VAL A 117 19.58 -16.09 -7.50
C VAL A 117 19.70 -15.89 -9.02
N PRO A 118 19.81 -16.94 -9.84
CA PRO A 118 19.99 -16.79 -11.28
C PRO A 118 18.69 -16.30 -11.96
N VAL A 119 18.60 -15.00 -12.21
CA VAL A 119 17.46 -14.34 -12.87
C VAL A 119 17.43 -14.69 -14.36
N SER A 120 16.92 -15.88 -14.69
CA SER A 120 16.71 -16.35 -16.06
C SER A 120 15.58 -15.57 -16.75
N SER A 121 15.88 -14.40 -17.31
CA SER A 121 15.04 -13.72 -18.29
C SER A 121 14.75 -14.65 -19.49
N GLY A 122 13.47 -14.86 -19.81
CA GLY A 122 13.04 -15.78 -20.87
C GLY A 122 11.99 -16.82 -20.46
N ALA A 123 10.92 -16.39 -19.77
CA ALA A 123 9.89 -17.29 -19.24
C ALA A 123 8.95 -17.87 -20.32
N ALA A 124 8.47 -17.06 -21.27
CA ALA A 124 7.35 -17.40 -22.15
C ALA A 124 7.57 -18.66 -23.01
N SER A 125 8.76 -18.79 -23.64
CA SER A 125 9.10 -19.97 -24.45
C SER A 125 9.44 -21.20 -23.59
N LYS A 126 10.11 -21.01 -22.45
CA LYS A 126 10.44 -22.08 -21.51
C LYS A 126 9.19 -22.67 -20.85
N GLU A 127 8.18 -21.86 -20.52
CA GLU A 127 6.92 -22.36 -19.95
C GLU A 127 6.14 -23.27 -20.91
N ALA A 128 6.09 -22.95 -22.20
CA ALA A 128 5.42 -23.79 -23.19
C ALA A 128 6.10 -25.16 -23.33
N LYS A 129 7.44 -25.18 -23.35
CA LYS A 129 8.23 -26.43 -23.36
C LYS A 129 8.06 -27.21 -22.04
N LYS A 130 8.17 -26.54 -20.89
CA LYS A 130 7.98 -27.13 -19.55
C LYS A 130 6.56 -27.69 -19.34
N LYS A 131 5.51 -27.06 -19.87
CA LYS A 131 4.13 -27.59 -19.87
C LYS A 131 3.94 -28.80 -20.80
N ARG A 132 4.80 -28.97 -21.81
CA ARG A 132 4.79 -30.13 -22.74
C ARG A 132 5.60 -31.31 -22.17
N GLU A 133 6.69 -31.03 -21.46
CA GLU A 133 7.52 -32.02 -20.75
C GLU A 133 6.82 -32.49 -19.46
N ALA A 134 6.24 -31.61 -18.65
CA ALA A 134 5.42 -31.98 -17.47
C ALA A 134 4.07 -32.65 -17.82
N LYS A 135 3.76 -32.85 -19.11
CA LYS A 135 2.70 -33.76 -19.59
C LYS A 135 3.24 -35.14 -20.01
N LYS A 136 4.55 -35.27 -20.23
CA LYS A 136 5.25 -36.47 -20.69
C LYS A 136 5.64 -37.37 -19.50
N ASP A 137 6.08 -36.76 -18.39
CA ASP A 137 6.54 -37.46 -17.19
C ASP A 137 5.41 -37.98 -16.29
N LYS A 138 4.15 -37.59 -16.57
CA LYS A 138 3.01 -38.09 -15.80
C LYS A 138 2.79 -39.57 -16.04
N VAL A 139 2.88 -40.33 -14.95
CA VAL A 139 2.58 -41.77 -14.91
C VAL A 139 1.20 -42.01 -15.56
N LYS A 140 1.20 -42.83 -16.60
CA LYS A 140 0.00 -43.13 -17.39
C LYS A 140 -0.86 -44.13 -16.64
N ARG A 141 -2.18 -44.04 -16.83
CA ARG A 141 -3.11 -45.07 -16.33
C ARG A 141 -2.90 -46.37 -17.10
N PRO A 142 -3.05 -47.54 -16.45
CA PRO A 142 -2.98 -48.83 -17.12
C PRO A 142 -4.12 -49.01 -18.12
N MET A 143 -3.93 -49.93 -19.07
CA MET A 143 -4.94 -50.23 -20.08
C MET A 143 -6.04 -51.11 -19.48
N THR A 144 -7.30 -50.86 -19.84
CA THR A 144 -8.41 -51.73 -19.44
C THR A 144 -8.30 -53.11 -20.11
N PRO A 145 -8.93 -54.17 -19.56
CA PRO A 145 -8.82 -55.53 -20.11
C PRO A 145 -9.13 -55.62 -21.61
N PHE A 146 -10.25 -55.02 -22.03
CA PHE A 146 -10.64 -54.87 -23.42
C PHE A 146 -9.60 -54.13 -24.28
N MET A 147 -8.95 -53.10 -23.74
CA MET A 147 -7.94 -52.32 -24.48
C MET A 147 -6.62 -53.08 -24.65
N MET A 148 -6.24 -53.93 -23.68
CA MET A 148 -5.10 -54.84 -23.81
C MET A 148 -5.39 -55.92 -24.86
N TRP A 149 -6.53 -56.61 -24.74
CA TRP A 149 -6.97 -57.59 -25.72
C TRP A 149 -7.11 -57.00 -27.13
N CYS A 150 -7.68 -55.78 -27.28
CA CYS A 150 -7.76 -55.07 -28.56
C CYS A 150 -6.39 -54.76 -29.14
N LYS A 151 -5.39 -54.42 -28.32
CA LYS A 151 -4.02 -54.14 -28.79
C LYS A 151 -3.40 -55.38 -29.43
N GLU A 152 -3.67 -56.56 -28.88
CA GLU A 152 -3.16 -57.84 -29.37
C GLU A 152 -3.96 -58.30 -30.62
N GLN A 153 -5.29 -58.31 -30.54
CA GLN A 153 -6.18 -58.80 -31.61
C GLN A 153 -6.34 -57.85 -32.82
N ARG A 154 -5.97 -56.57 -32.70
CA ARG A 154 -6.09 -55.60 -33.81
C ARG A 154 -5.19 -55.92 -35.01
N HIS A 155 -4.08 -56.63 -34.82
CA HIS A 155 -3.26 -57.09 -35.95
C HIS A 155 -4.01 -58.17 -36.75
N GLN A 156 -4.50 -59.20 -36.06
CA GLN A 156 -5.28 -60.29 -36.64
C GLN A 156 -6.54 -59.79 -37.36
N VAL A 157 -7.33 -58.90 -36.75
CA VAL A 157 -8.52 -58.30 -37.39
C VAL A 157 -8.17 -57.44 -38.62
N LYS A 158 -6.97 -56.84 -38.66
CA LYS A 158 -6.50 -56.07 -39.83
C LYS A 158 -6.01 -56.99 -40.97
N GLU A 159 -5.40 -58.13 -40.65
CA GLU A 159 -5.00 -59.12 -41.66
C GLU A 159 -6.22 -59.85 -42.25
N GLU A 160 -7.22 -60.15 -41.42
CA GLU A 160 -8.54 -60.63 -41.85
C GLU A 160 -9.31 -59.60 -42.70
N ASN A 161 -9.08 -58.29 -42.50
CA ASN A 161 -9.84 -57.21 -43.15
C ASN A 161 -8.90 -56.05 -43.59
N PRO A 162 -8.08 -56.20 -44.65
CA PRO A 162 -7.03 -55.23 -45.01
C PRO A 162 -7.54 -53.82 -45.32
N ASP A 163 -8.69 -53.71 -45.98
CA ASP A 163 -9.32 -52.45 -46.41
C ASP A 163 -10.31 -51.86 -45.39
N ALA A 164 -10.59 -52.55 -44.27
CA ALA A 164 -11.59 -52.09 -43.32
C ALA A 164 -11.16 -50.80 -42.59
N SER A 165 -12.12 -49.90 -42.38
CA SER A 165 -11.91 -48.66 -41.64
C SER A 165 -11.55 -48.94 -40.18
N PHE A 166 -10.82 -48.00 -39.55
CA PHE A 166 -10.54 -48.07 -38.11
C PHE A 166 -11.83 -48.17 -37.26
N ALA A 167 -12.93 -47.56 -37.72
CA ALA A 167 -14.23 -47.66 -37.06
C ALA A 167 -14.85 -49.08 -37.17
N GLU A 168 -14.62 -49.76 -38.29
CA GLU A 168 -15.13 -51.11 -38.57
C GLU A 168 -14.29 -52.16 -37.84
N MET A 169 -12.95 -52.08 -37.92
CA MET A 169 -12.05 -52.88 -37.07
C MET A 169 -12.39 -52.74 -35.58
N SER A 170 -12.69 -51.52 -35.11
CA SER A 170 -13.08 -51.28 -33.71
C SER A 170 -14.45 -51.90 -33.36
N ARG A 171 -15.39 -51.96 -34.32
CA ARG A 171 -16.67 -52.68 -34.18
C ARG A 171 -16.44 -54.19 -34.09
N LEU A 172 -15.72 -54.78 -35.04
CA LEU A 172 -15.40 -56.21 -35.09
C LEU A 172 -14.66 -56.66 -33.82
N LEU A 173 -13.71 -55.87 -33.32
CA LEU A 173 -13.05 -56.11 -32.03
C LEU A 173 -14.03 -56.02 -30.84
N SER A 174 -14.91 -55.02 -30.81
CA SER A 174 -15.93 -54.87 -29.76
C SER A 174 -16.96 -56.01 -29.75
N GLU A 175 -17.17 -56.66 -30.89
CA GLU A 175 -18.07 -57.80 -31.07
C GLU A 175 -17.38 -59.11 -30.73
N LYS A 176 -16.20 -59.38 -31.29
CA LYS A 176 -15.33 -60.52 -30.90
C LYS A 176 -15.11 -60.55 -29.36
N TRP A 177 -14.84 -59.43 -28.70
CA TRP A 177 -14.66 -59.39 -27.22
C TRP A 177 -15.91 -59.76 -26.42
N LYS A 178 -17.12 -59.57 -26.94
CA LYS A 178 -18.34 -60.05 -26.27
C LYS A 178 -18.44 -61.57 -26.32
N SER A 179 -18.07 -62.15 -27.46
CA SER A 179 -18.14 -63.60 -27.74
C SER A 179 -16.98 -64.42 -27.14
N VAL A 180 -15.82 -63.80 -26.87
CA VAL A 180 -14.72 -64.40 -26.10
C VAL A 180 -15.23 -64.89 -24.74
N SER A 181 -14.82 -66.07 -24.27
CA SER A 181 -15.30 -66.63 -23.00
C SER A 181 -14.74 -65.89 -21.78
N ASP A 182 -15.42 -65.94 -20.64
CA ASP A 182 -14.95 -65.22 -19.44
C ASP A 182 -13.62 -65.80 -18.89
N VAL A 183 -13.32 -67.07 -19.15
CA VAL A 183 -12.02 -67.72 -18.86
C VAL A 183 -10.90 -67.10 -19.69
N GLU A 184 -11.16 -66.74 -20.96
CA GLU A 184 -10.20 -66.03 -21.81
C GLU A 184 -10.08 -64.53 -21.46
N LYS A 185 -11.13 -63.92 -20.89
CA LYS A 185 -11.10 -62.55 -20.37
C LYS A 185 -10.31 -62.43 -19.06
N GLU A 186 -10.36 -63.46 -18.20
CA GLU A 186 -9.81 -63.45 -16.84
C GLU A 186 -8.31 -63.05 -16.77
N PRO A 187 -7.39 -63.56 -17.62
CA PRO A 187 -6.00 -63.11 -17.65
C PRO A 187 -5.82 -61.60 -17.87
N TYR A 188 -6.66 -60.98 -18.71
CA TYR A 188 -6.62 -59.53 -18.96
C TYR A 188 -7.23 -58.75 -17.79
N VAL A 189 -8.24 -59.31 -17.12
CA VAL A 189 -8.83 -58.74 -15.90
C VAL A 189 -7.81 -58.74 -14.76
N GLU A 190 -7.07 -59.83 -14.57
CA GLU A 190 -6.05 -59.94 -13.51
C GLU A 190 -4.83 -59.05 -13.79
N ARG A 191 -4.30 -59.05 -15.03
CA ARG A 191 -3.26 -58.10 -15.46
C ARG A 191 -3.66 -56.65 -15.16
N TYR A 192 -4.92 -56.28 -15.43
CA TYR A 192 -5.42 -54.94 -15.15
C TYR A 192 -5.49 -54.63 -13.64
N LYS A 193 -5.87 -55.58 -12.77
CA LYS A 193 -5.81 -55.38 -11.31
C LYS A 193 -4.37 -55.09 -10.86
N ILE A 194 -3.42 -55.91 -11.30
CA ILE A 194 -2.00 -55.78 -10.93
C ILE A 194 -1.42 -54.44 -11.41
N GLU A 195 -1.58 -54.07 -12.68
CA GLU A 195 -1.10 -52.79 -13.19
C GLU A 195 -1.77 -51.58 -12.52
N LYS A 196 -3.06 -51.69 -12.17
CA LYS A 196 -3.82 -50.65 -11.45
C LYS A 196 -3.32 -50.44 -10.04
N ASP A 197 -3.00 -51.51 -9.31
CA ASP A 197 -2.51 -51.38 -7.94
C ASP A 197 -1.05 -50.91 -7.91
N VAL A 198 -0.22 -51.29 -8.90
CA VAL A 198 1.09 -50.67 -9.13
C VAL A 198 0.95 -49.18 -9.46
N TYR A 199 0.06 -48.79 -10.36
CA TYR A 199 -0.23 -47.40 -10.69
C TYR A 199 -0.66 -46.58 -9.46
N LEU A 200 -1.57 -47.13 -8.64
CA LEU A 200 -2.04 -46.47 -7.42
C LEU A 200 -0.93 -46.32 -6.37
N LYS A 201 -0.02 -47.30 -6.24
CA LYS A 201 1.17 -47.21 -5.37
C LYS A 201 2.13 -46.11 -5.85
N ILE A 202 2.46 -46.06 -7.14
CA ILE A 202 3.36 -45.02 -7.70
C ILE A 202 2.77 -43.62 -7.51
N ILE A 203 1.50 -43.41 -7.89
CA ILE A 203 0.78 -42.13 -7.67
C ILE A 203 0.63 -41.79 -6.18
N GLY A 204 0.65 -42.79 -5.29
CA GLY A 204 0.67 -42.60 -3.84
C GLY A 204 2.03 -42.17 -3.30
N ASN A 205 3.13 -42.58 -3.93
CA ASN A 205 4.48 -42.14 -3.60
C ASN A 205 4.75 -40.72 -4.12
N GLU A 206 4.49 -40.46 -5.41
CA GLU A 206 4.66 -39.16 -6.07
C GLU A 206 3.99 -38.02 -5.27
N LYS A 207 2.78 -38.27 -4.74
CA LYS A 207 2.06 -37.31 -3.89
C LYS A 207 2.76 -37.05 -2.54
N ARG A 208 3.26 -38.10 -1.89
CA ARG A 208 3.97 -37.98 -0.59
C ARG A 208 5.31 -37.26 -0.77
N GLU A 209 6.02 -37.53 -1.86
CA GLU A 209 7.26 -36.85 -2.23
C GLU A 209 7.02 -35.36 -2.52
N VAL A 210 5.97 -35.02 -3.29
CA VAL A 210 5.57 -33.62 -3.53
C VAL A 210 5.13 -32.92 -2.24
N GLU A 211 4.42 -33.60 -1.34
CA GLU A 211 4.02 -33.04 -0.04
C GLU A 211 5.22 -32.83 0.89
N ALA A 212 6.16 -33.78 0.95
CA ALA A 212 7.41 -33.66 1.71
C ALA A 212 8.30 -32.53 1.18
N MET A 213 8.48 -32.42 -0.15
CA MET A 213 9.22 -31.33 -0.78
C MET A 213 8.57 -29.96 -0.51
N LYS A 214 7.24 -29.89 -0.50
CA LYS A 214 6.50 -28.67 -0.14
C LYS A 214 6.70 -28.30 1.33
N LEU A 215 6.66 -29.26 2.25
CA LEU A 215 6.91 -29.03 3.68
C LEU A 215 8.35 -28.58 3.93
N PHE A 216 9.33 -29.21 3.28
CA PHE A 216 10.74 -28.79 3.33
C PHE A 216 10.93 -27.35 2.81
N GLN A 217 10.33 -27.00 1.67
CA GLN A 217 10.39 -25.62 1.16
C GLN A 217 9.72 -24.62 2.11
N GLU A 218 8.60 -24.98 2.75
CA GLU A 218 7.97 -24.15 3.77
C GLU A 218 8.82 -24.01 5.04
N GLU A 219 9.58 -25.03 5.41
CA GLU A 219 10.54 -24.98 6.52
C GLU A 219 11.74 -24.08 6.20
N GLN A 220 12.33 -24.20 5.01
CA GLN A 220 13.40 -23.32 4.54
C GLN A 220 12.91 -21.86 4.46
N ASN A 221 11.71 -21.63 3.93
CA ASN A 221 11.12 -20.29 3.90
C ASN A 221 10.90 -19.71 5.32
N LYS A 222 10.56 -20.55 6.32
CA LYS A 222 10.48 -20.14 7.74
C LYS A 222 11.86 -19.83 8.32
N LYS A 223 12.87 -20.64 8.04
CA LYS A 223 14.26 -20.41 8.49
C LYS A 223 14.80 -19.09 7.95
N ASN A 224 14.71 -18.88 6.64
CA ASN A 224 15.13 -17.63 5.99
C ASN A 224 14.36 -16.40 6.53
N ALA A 225 13.08 -16.55 6.87
CA ALA A 225 12.29 -15.47 7.46
C ALA A 225 12.66 -15.17 8.93
N MET A 226 13.04 -16.19 9.72
CA MET A 226 13.57 -15.98 11.08
C MET A 226 14.98 -15.39 11.05
N GLU A 227 15.84 -15.84 10.15
CA GLU A 227 17.19 -15.30 9.95
C GLU A 227 17.12 -13.82 9.51
N LEU A 228 16.25 -13.49 8.55
CA LEU A 228 16.01 -12.10 8.14
C LEU A 228 15.47 -11.22 9.28
N LEU A 229 14.64 -11.79 10.16
CA LEU A 229 14.15 -11.09 11.36
C LEU A 229 15.28 -10.88 12.39
N GLU A 230 16.14 -11.86 12.59
CA GLU A 230 17.31 -11.78 13.47
C GLU A 230 18.33 -10.76 12.96
N GLN A 231 18.65 -10.79 11.66
CA GLN A 231 19.47 -9.79 10.99
C GLN A 231 18.85 -8.38 11.07
N TYR A 232 17.52 -8.24 10.95
CA TYR A 232 16.83 -6.96 11.14
C TYR A 232 16.88 -6.47 12.60
N LEU A 233 16.73 -7.36 13.58
CA LEU A 233 16.84 -7.03 15.01
C LEU A 233 18.27 -6.61 15.38
N GLN A 234 19.27 -7.31 14.85
CA GLN A 234 20.69 -6.97 15.01
C GLN A 234 21.03 -5.64 14.32
N PHE A 235 20.60 -5.44 13.06
CA PHE A 235 20.72 -4.15 12.37
C PHE A 235 20.07 -2.99 13.14
N LYS A 236 18.90 -3.21 13.74
CA LYS A 236 18.20 -2.21 14.58
C LYS A 236 18.97 -1.89 15.86
N LYS A 237 19.60 -2.89 16.47
CA LYS A 237 20.46 -2.76 17.66
C LYS A 237 21.74 -1.96 17.34
N ASP A 238 22.39 -2.27 16.23
CA ASP A 238 23.63 -1.61 15.81
C ASP A 238 23.37 -0.17 15.32
N SER A 239 22.24 0.05 14.63
CA SER A 239 21.75 1.39 14.26
C SER A 239 21.46 2.29 15.47
N ALA A 240 21.07 1.70 16.61
CA ALA A 240 20.89 2.44 17.86
C ALA A 240 22.22 2.81 18.55
N ASP A 241 23.32 2.14 18.21
CA ASP A 241 24.65 2.47 18.71
C ASP A 241 25.33 3.57 17.86
N ASP A 242 25.37 3.45 16.53
CA ASP A 242 26.08 4.42 15.67
C ASP A 242 25.43 5.83 15.66
N GLY A 243 24.17 5.94 16.08
CA GLY A 243 23.51 7.23 16.36
C GLY A 243 24.25 8.10 17.40
N LYS A 244 25.11 7.50 18.23
CA LYS A 244 25.86 8.15 19.33
C LYS A 244 26.90 9.20 18.90
N LYS A 245 27.14 9.41 17.59
CA LYS A 245 28.05 10.45 17.06
C LYS A 245 27.42 11.83 16.89
N LYS A 246 26.08 12.00 17.02
CA LYS A 246 25.50 13.33 17.26
C LYS A 246 25.65 13.69 18.73
N LYS A 247 26.29 14.84 18.99
CA LYS A 247 26.60 15.47 20.29
C LYS A 247 25.70 14.95 21.44
N LYS A 248 26.16 13.88 22.11
CA LYS A 248 25.37 13.16 23.12
C LYS A 248 24.76 14.14 24.11
N GLU A 249 23.44 14.04 24.26
CA GLU A 249 22.74 14.71 25.35
C GLU A 249 23.42 14.30 26.65
N LYS A 250 23.92 15.30 27.39
CA LYS A 250 24.65 15.04 28.62
C LYS A 250 23.62 14.69 29.67
N ASP A 251 23.52 13.39 29.95
CA ASP A 251 22.68 12.78 30.97
C ASP A 251 22.47 13.74 32.16
N PRO A 252 21.24 14.28 32.36
CA PRO A 252 20.99 15.32 33.35
C PRO A 252 21.29 14.91 34.79
N LEU A 253 21.32 13.60 35.06
CA LEU A 253 21.62 13.03 36.38
C LEU A 253 23.11 12.72 36.56
N LYS A 254 23.95 12.88 35.53
CA LYS A 254 25.40 12.67 35.68
C LYS A 254 26.02 13.80 36.50
N PRO A 255 26.77 13.48 37.59
CA PRO A 255 27.45 14.48 38.41
C PRO A 255 28.30 15.46 37.61
N LYS A 256 28.21 16.74 37.97
CA LYS A 256 29.03 17.80 37.38
C LYS A 256 30.46 17.67 37.89
N LYS A 257 31.44 17.77 36.98
CA LYS A 257 32.88 17.72 37.29
C LYS A 257 33.24 18.65 38.47
N PRO A 258 34.22 18.28 39.30
CA PRO A 258 34.59 19.08 40.46
C PRO A 258 35.33 20.35 40.04
N THR A 259 35.23 21.35 40.89
CA THR A 259 35.80 22.70 40.71
C THR A 259 37.24 22.70 41.21
N SER A 260 38.19 23.09 40.36
CA SER A 260 39.60 23.27 40.79
C SER A 260 39.74 24.55 41.62
N GLY A 261 40.72 24.62 42.53
CA GLY A 261 40.90 25.76 43.45
C GLY A 261 41.02 27.10 42.73
N PHE A 262 41.71 27.12 41.58
CA PHE A 262 41.75 28.29 40.69
C PHE A 262 40.36 28.76 40.25
N PHE A 263 39.43 27.85 39.96
CA PHE A 263 38.06 28.21 39.57
C PHE A 263 37.20 28.63 40.77
N VAL A 264 37.47 28.13 41.98
CA VAL A 264 36.83 28.65 43.21
C VAL A 264 37.23 30.11 43.42
N TYR A 265 38.54 30.36 43.50
CA TYR A 265 39.13 31.71 43.58
C TYR A 265 38.65 32.64 42.46
N ALA A 266 38.67 32.15 41.21
CA ALA A 266 38.21 32.94 40.07
C ALA A 266 36.71 33.25 40.14
N ASN A 267 35.86 32.38 40.69
CA ASN A 267 34.44 32.65 40.86
C ASN A 267 34.18 33.71 41.94
N GLU A 268 34.97 33.76 43.01
CA GLU A 268 34.88 34.79 44.06
C GLU A 268 35.44 36.15 43.61
N ARG A 269 36.53 36.14 42.84
CA ARG A 269 37.22 37.35 42.37
C ARG A 269 36.56 37.99 41.14
N ARG A 270 35.96 37.20 40.24
CA ARG A 270 35.33 37.66 38.98
C ARG A 270 34.20 38.70 39.15
N PRO A 271 33.31 38.65 40.16
CA PRO A 271 32.33 39.71 40.41
C PRO A 271 32.95 41.11 40.58
N ALA A 272 34.08 41.22 41.28
CA ALA A 272 34.79 42.50 41.43
C ALA A 272 35.35 43.00 40.10
N LEU A 273 35.94 42.11 39.29
CA LEU A 273 36.48 42.45 37.98
C LEU A 273 35.38 42.75 36.93
N LEU A 274 34.16 42.21 37.12
CA LEU A 274 32.97 42.56 36.35
C LEU A 274 32.45 43.96 36.71
N ALA A 275 32.52 44.36 37.98
CA ALA A 275 32.21 45.73 38.40
C ALA A 275 33.21 46.75 37.83
N GLU A 276 34.48 46.36 37.65
CA GLU A 276 35.52 47.09 36.90
C GLU A 276 35.23 47.18 35.39
N LYS A 277 34.14 46.57 34.89
CA LYS A 277 33.70 46.53 33.47
C LYS A 277 34.73 45.98 32.48
N MET A 278 35.71 45.21 32.93
CA MET A 278 36.76 44.66 32.06
C MET A 278 36.27 43.57 31.10
N LYS A 279 36.95 43.39 29.97
CA LYS A 279 36.59 42.33 29.01
C LYS A 279 36.88 40.95 29.59
N VAL A 280 36.09 39.95 29.21
CA VAL A 280 36.20 38.58 29.75
C VAL A 280 37.58 37.94 29.53
N THR A 281 38.25 38.26 28.42
CA THR A 281 39.63 37.87 28.13
C THR A 281 40.66 38.56 29.04
N GLU A 282 40.49 39.85 29.31
CA GLU A 282 41.37 40.64 30.19
C GLU A 282 41.23 40.18 31.65
N MET A 283 39.99 39.96 32.12
CA MET A 283 39.71 39.34 33.41
C MET A 283 40.35 37.95 33.54
N GLY A 284 40.23 37.11 32.50
CA GLY A 284 40.84 35.77 32.49
C GLY A 284 42.37 35.81 32.63
N ARG A 285 43.02 36.82 32.05
CA ARG A 285 44.47 37.02 32.18
C ARG A 285 44.85 37.51 33.59
N LYS A 286 44.21 38.59 34.08
CA LYS A 286 44.41 39.10 35.46
C LYS A 286 44.22 37.99 36.50
N LEU A 287 43.14 37.21 36.43
CA LEU A 287 42.89 36.12 37.39
C LEU A 287 43.98 35.04 37.38
N GLY A 288 44.52 34.70 36.20
CA GLY A 288 45.61 33.73 36.05
C GLY A 288 46.96 34.29 36.52
N GLU A 289 47.15 35.61 36.47
CA GLU A 289 48.32 36.31 37.02
C GLU A 289 48.21 36.40 38.56
N GLU A 290 47.07 36.87 39.09
CA GLU A 290 46.78 36.95 40.53
C GLU A 290 46.88 35.57 41.22
N TRP A 291 46.33 34.50 40.63
CA TRP A 291 46.42 33.14 41.21
C TRP A 291 47.84 32.58 41.25
N LYS A 292 48.69 32.92 40.27
CA LYS A 292 50.11 32.51 40.27
C LYS A 292 50.91 33.25 41.33
N ALA A 293 50.63 34.55 41.51
CA ALA A 293 51.25 35.39 42.53
C ALA A 293 50.69 35.14 43.95
N LEU A 294 49.62 34.35 44.10
CA LEU A 294 49.00 34.04 45.38
C LEU A 294 49.91 33.13 46.24
N ASP A 295 50.19 33.56 47.46
CA ASP A 295 50.98 32.79 48.43
C ASP A 295 50.32 31.45 48.77
N GLU A 296 51.12 30.44 49.12
CA GLU A 296 50.61 29.09 49.34
C GLU A 296 49.58 29.01 50.48
N GLN A 297 49.77 29.75 51.58
CA GLN A 297 48.76 29.83 52.66
C GLN A 297 47.46 30.51 52.23
N ARG A 298 47.51 31.42 51.24
CA ARG A 298 46.32 32.05 50.65
C ARG A 298 45.67 31.15 49.58
N ARG A 299 46.45 30.27 48.94
CA ARG A 299 45.99 29.25 47.99
C ARG A 299 45.30 28.07 48.68
N GLN A 300 45.84 27.63 49.82
CA GLN A 300 45.41 26.50 50.64
C GLN A 300 43.87 26.40 50.89
N PRO A 301 43.12 27.45 51.27
CA PRO A 301 41.67 27.33 51.46
C PRO A 301 40.93 26.96 50.17
N TYR A 302 41.29 27.54 49.03
CA TYR A 302 40.67 27.23 47.74
C TYR A 302 41.01 25.80 47.27
N GLU A 303 42.20 25.31 47.58
CA GLU A 303 42.57 23.92 47.29
C GLU A 303 41.89 22.92 48.22
N LYS A 304 41.65 23.27 49.49
CA LYS A 304 40.83 22.46 50.41
C LYS A 304 39.40 22.31 49.87
N ILE A 305 38.77 23.43 49.47
CA ILE A 305 37.42 23.42 48.88
C ILE A 305 37.41 22.56 47.59
N ALA A 306 38.45 22.66 46.75
CA ALA A 306 38.57 21.83 45.55
C ALA A 306 38.80 20.34 45.84
N ALA A 307 39.51 19.99 46.92
CA ALA A 307 39.70 18.62 47.36
C ALA A 307 38.41 18.01 47.92
N GLU A 308 37.66 18.77 48.71
CA GLU A 308 36.32 18.42 49.19
C GLU A 308 35.34 18.24 48.03
N ASP A 309 35.32 19.16 47.06
CA ASP A 309 34.46 19.07 45.88
C ASP A 309 34.83 17.89 44.95
N LYS A 310 36.13 17.55 44.88
CA LYS A 310 36.64 16.35 44.20
C LYS A 310 36.21 15.06 44.90
N ALA A 311 36.21 15.01 46.23
CA ALA A 311 35.70 13.87 47.00
C ALA A 311 34.17 13.72 46.84
N ARG A 312 33.43 14.84 46.94
CA ARG A 312 31.99 14.93 46.67
C ARG A 312 31.64 14.36 45.30
N TYR A 313 32.31 14.83 44.25
CA TYR A 313 32.12 14.31 42.88
C TYR A 313 32.47 12.82 42.76
N ALA A 314 33.51 12.33 43.44
CA ALA A 314 33.88 10.91 43.39
C ALA A 314 32.78 10.01 43.99
N ALA A 315 32.27 10.36 45.17
CA ALA A 315 31.17 9.63 45.82
C ALA A 315 29.88 9.66 44.98
N GLU A 316 29.50 10.83 44.46
CA GLU A 316 28.36 10.97 43.54
C GLU A 316 28.55 10.14 42.25
N LEU A 317 29.77 10.06 41.71
CA LEU A 317 30.04 9.33 40.47
C LEU A 317 29.93 7.81 40.66
N GLU A 318 30.37 7.26 41.80
CA GLU A 318 30.18 5.83 42.10
C GLU A 318 28.69 5.52 42.38
N ALA A 319 27.97 6.37 43.11
CA ALA A 319 26.52 6.22 43.29
C ALA A 319 25.77 6.26 41.95
N TYR A 320 26.13 7.19 41.05
CA TYR A 320 25.59 7.29 39.69
C TYR A 320 25.95 6.06 38.83
N LYS A 321 27.18 5.54 38.92
CA LYS A 321 27.58 4.30 38.24
C LYS A 321 26.75 3.10 38.69
N LEU A 322 26.57 2.93 40.00
CA LEU A 322 25.81 1.82 40.58
C LEU A 322 24.33 1.90 40.15
N LYS A 323 23.68 3.04 40.37
CA LYS A 323 22.29 3.27 39.94
C LYS A 323 22.10 3.02 38.44
N ARG A 324 23.03 3.49 37.60
CA ARG A 324 23.00 3.26 36.15
C ARG A 324 23.21 1.80 35.77
N ALA A 325 24.03 1.05 36.52
CA ALA A 325 24.21 -0.38 36.29
C ALA A 325 22.94 -1.16 36.62
N ASP A 326 22.23 -0.80 37.70
CA ASP A 326 20.97 -1.44 38.07
C ASP A 326 19.81 -1.03 37.15
N GLU A 327 19.73 0.23 36.72
CA GLU A 327 18.82 0.68 35.65
C GLU A 327 19.05 -0.10 34.34
N LEU A 328 20.30 -0.40 33.99
CA LEU A 328 20.64 -1.21 32.81
C LEU A 328 20.21 -2.67 32.98
N LYS A 329 20.40 -3.30 34.15
CA LYS A 329 19.90 -4.66 34.43
C LYS A 329 18.38 -4.71 34.32
N VAL A 330 17.67 -3.77 34.95
CA VAL A 330 16.21 -3.68 34.90
C VAL A 330 15.72 -3.51 33.46
N ALA A 331 16.37 -2.67 32.65
CA ALA A 331 16.04 -2.53 31.24
C ALA A 331 16.33 -3.80 30.41
N GLU A 332 17.42 -4.52 30.70
CA GLU A 332 17.76 -5.79 30.05
C GLU A 332 16.74 -6.89 30.40
N ASP A 333 16.36 -7.00 31.66
CA ASP A 333 15.39 -7.99 32.13
C ASP A 333 13.96 -7.68 31.68
N GLN A 334 13.56 -6.40 31.65
CA GLN A 334 12.31 -5.97 31.00
C GLN A 334 12.31 -6.30 29.50
N SER A 335 13.44 -6.17 28.81
CA SER A 335 13.58 -6.55 27.40
C SER A 335 13.45 -8.06 27.20
N LYS A 336 14.09 -8.89 28.05
CA LYS A 336 13.90 -10.35 28.08
C LYS A 336 12.44 -10.72 28.32
N GLU A 337 11.77 -10.04 29.26
CA GLU A 337 10.37 -10.28 29.60
C GLU A 337 9.44 -9.97 28.42
N GLN A 338 9.63 -8.83 27.75
CA GLN A 338 8.88 -8.48 26.54
C GLN A 338 9.09 -9.51 25.42
N VAL A 339 10.32 -10.01 25.21
CA VAL A 339 10.60 -11.06 24.23
C VAL A 339 9.89 -12.38 24.57
N LYS A 340 9.80 -12.77 25.86
CA LYS A 340 8.99 -13.93 26.29
C LYS A 340 7.51 -13.73 25.95
N VAL A 341 6.94 -12.56 26.29
CA VAL A 341 5.52 -12.23 26.04
C VAL A 341 5.20 -12.28 24.54
N VAL A 342 6.03 -11.66 23.70
CA VAL A 342 5.89 -11.69 22.23
C VAL A 342 5.99 -13.11 21.69
N LYS A 343 6.89 -13.95 22.22
CA LYS A 343 7.01 -15.37 21.85
C LYS A 343 5.75 -16.16 22.20
N VAL A 344 5.18 -15.97 23.40
CA VAL A 344 3.92 -16.61 23.81
C VAL A 344 2.76 -16.16 22.93
N GLN A 345 2.66 -14.85 22.63
CA GLN A 345 1.62 -14.32 21.74
C GLN A 345 1.72 -14.90 20.31
N ALA A 346 2.94 -15.05 19.79
CA ALA A 346 3.17 -15.67 18.48
C ALA A 346 2.77 -17.16 18.46
N LEU A 347 3.01 -17.91 19.54
CA LEU A 347 2.57 -19.31 19.68
C LEU A 347 1.04 -19.42 19.80
N GLN A 348 0.38 -18.49 20.51
CA GLN A 348 -1.08 -18.40 20.59
C GLN A 348 -1.70 -18.22 19.19
N LEU A 349 -1.15 -17.31 18.39
CA LEU A 349 -1.59 -17.03 17.02
C LEU A 349 -1.32 -18.20 16.05
N LEU A 350 -0.21 -18.92 16.23
CA LEU A 350 0.08 -20.16 15.49
C LEU A 350 -0.96 -21.23 15.77
N LYS A 351 -1.29 -21.48 17.05
CA LYS A 351 -2.32 -22.45 17.45
C LYS A 351 -3.69 -22.10 16.85
N GLN A 352 -4.10 -20.83 16.95
CA GLN A 352 -5.35 -20.35 16.33
C GLN A 352 -5.36 -20.55 14.81
N LYS A 353 -4.22 -20.34 14.13
CA LYS A 353 -4.10 -20.60 12.69
C LYS A 353 -4.23 -22.09 12.36
N GLU A 354 -3.62 -22.97 13.15
CA GLU A 354 -3.72 -24.42 12.98
C GLU A 354 -5.15 -24.92 13.22
N GLU A 355 -5.83 -24.43 14.26
CA GLU A 355 -7.26 -24.67 14.51
C GLU A 355 -8.13 -24.21 13.32
N ILE A 356 -7.89 -22.99 12.80
CA ILE A 356 -8.57 -22.45 11.62
C ILE A 356 -8.32 -23.30 10.35
N ASP A 357 -7.08 -23.75 10.11
CA ASP A 357 -6.74 -24.55 8.94
C ASP A 357 -7.26 -26.00 9.05
N GLN A 358 -7.38 -26.55 10.27
CA GLN A 358 -8.14 -27.79 10.54
C GLN A 358 -9.63 -27.61 10.25
N VAL A 359 -10.26 -26.51 10.70
CA VAL A 359 -11.68 -26.21 10.39
C VAL A 359 -11.89 -26.08 8.87
N LYS A 360 -10.99 -25.40 8.14
CA LYS A 360 -11.05 -25.34 6.67
C LYS A 360 -10.94 -26.72 6.02
N LYS A 361 -10.06 -27.60 6.54
CA LYS A 361 -9.91 -28.98 6.05
C LYS A 361 -11.21 -29.77 6.28
N ASN A 362 -11.75 -29.74 7.50
CA ASN A 362 -12.98 -30.43 7.85
C ASN A 362 -14.17 -29.95 6.99
N LEU A 363 -14.35 -28.64 6.80
CA LEU A 363 -15.37 -28.06 5.91
C LEU A 363 -15.19 -28.45 4.44
N LYS A 364 -13.94 -28.65 3.98
CA LYS A 364 -13.63 -29.09 2.61
C LYS A 364 -13.94 -30.57 2.43
N ASP A 365 -13.59 -31.40 3.42
CA ASP A 365 -13.83 -32.85 3.39
C ASP A 365 -15.31 -33.17 3.60
N GLU A 366 -16.04 -32.39 4.39
CA GLU A 366 -17.51 -32.44 4.50
C GLU A 366 -18.18 -32.05 3.16
N LYS A 367 -17.71 -30.99 2.49
CA LYS A 367 -18.18 -30.61 1.14
C LYS A 367 -17.83 -31.67 0.08
N LEU A 368 -16.77 -32.45 0.27
CA LEU A 368 -16.42 -33.58 -0.59
C LEU A 368 -17.31 -34.80 -0.32
N LYS A 369 -17.63 -35.11 0.95
CA LYS A 369 -18.64 -36.11 1.34
C LYS A 369 -20.01 -35.74 0.76
N LYS A 370 -20.55 -34.56 1.07
CA LYS A 370 -21.80 -33.99 0.49
C LYS A 370 -21.80 -33.81 -1.04
N LYS A 371 -20.72 -34.15 -1.75
CA LYS A 371 -20.65 -34.25 -3.22
C LYS A 371 -20.50 -35.69 -3.74
N LYS A 372 -19.99 -36.63 -2.94
CA LYS A 372 -20.02 -38.08 -3.19
C LYS A 372 -21.36 -38.71 -2.81
N ASP A 373 -21.92 -38.29 -1.69
CA ASP A 373 -23.15 -38.83 -1.08
C ASP A 373 -24.42 -38.35 -1.82
N LYS A 374 -24.25 -37.60 -2.91
CA LYS A 374 -25.30 -37.34 -3.88
C LYS A 374 -25.45 -38.58 -4.75
N ALA A 375 -26.55 -39.30 -4.55
CA ALA A 375 -26.98 -40.39 -5.40
C ALA A 375 -26.90 -40.00 -6.90
N PRO A 376 -26.71 -40.97 -7.81
CA PRO A 376 -26.74 -40.72 -9.25
C PRO A 376 -27.97 -39.89 -9.60
N VAL A 377 -27.76 -38.75 -10.27
CA VAL A 377 -28.87 -37.88 -10.67
C VAL A 377 -29.66 -38.63 -11.72
N ASP A 378 -30.85 -39.09 -11.35
CA ASP A 378 -31.81 -39.78 -12.21
C ASP A 378 -31.89 -39.07 -13.59
N PRO A 379 -31.56 -39.77 -14.70
CA PRO A 379 -31.58 -39.20 -16.04
C PRO A 379 -32.93 -38.60 -16.45
N ASN A 380 -34.03 -39.11 -15.90
CA ASN A 380 -35.39 -38.66 -16.18
C ASN A 380 -35.81 -37.46 -15.32
N LYS A 381 -35.03 -37.09 -14.30
CA LYS A 381 -35.37 -35.96 -13.42
C LYS A 381 -35.22 -34.63 -14.16
N PRO A 382 -36.27 -33.78 -14.19
CA PRO A 382 -36.20 -32.45 -14.80
C PRO A 382 -34.98 -31.65 -14.34
N LYS A 383 -34.30 -31.03 -15.31
CA LYS A 383 -33.11 -30.21 -15.04
C LYS A 383 -33.55 -28.82 -14.60
N LYS A 384 -32.91 -28.29 -13.55
CA LYS A 384 -33.21 -26.94 -13.03
C LYS A 384 -33.13 -25.89 -14.13
N PRO A 385 -34.06 -24.91 -14.14
CA PRO A 385 -34.17 -23.93 -15.20
C PRO A 385 -33.01 -22.92 -15.15
N PRO A 386 -32.63 -22.33 -16.29
CA PRO A 386 -31.63 -21.27 -16.31
C PRO A 386 -32.15 -20.00 -15.64
N THR A 387 -31.27 -19.29 -14.93
CA THR A 387 -31.57 -17.97 -14.37
C THR A 387 -31.52 -16.88 -15.44
N SER A 388 -32.04 -15.69 -15.15
CA SER A 388 -32.08 -14.54 -16.06
C SER A 388 -30.70 -14.20 -16.64
N TYR A 389 -29.69 -14.08 -15.78
CA TYR A 389 -28.30 -13.90 -16.20
C TYR A 389 -27.79 -15.07 -17.06
N LEU A 390 -28.12 -16.32 -16.72
CA LEU A 390 -27.65 -17.46 -17.52
C LEU A 390 -28.27 -17.45 -18.93
N LEU A 391 -29.57 -17.17 -19.06
CA LEU A 391 -30.23 -16.96 -20.35
C LEU A 391 -29.57 -15.84 -21.16
N PHE A 392 -29.34 -14.68 -20.53
CA PHE A 392 -28.63 -13.56 -21.14
C PHE A 392 -27.24 -13.98 -21.67
N THR A 393 -26.45 -14.71 -20.87
CA THR A 393 -25.15 -15.22 -21.31
C THR A 393 -25.26 -16.23 -22.45
N MET A 394 -26.30 -17.06 -22.50
CA MET A 394 -26.46 -18.06 -23.56
C MET A 394 -26.76 -17.44 -24.93
N GLU A 395 -27.53 -16.35 -24.99
CA GLU A 395 -27.73 -15.55 -26.21
C GLU A 395 -26.48 -14.70 -26.54
N ASN A 396 -25.98 -13.91 -25.58
CA ASN A 396 -24.90 -12.92 -25.84
C ASN A 396 -23.52 -13.52 -26.06
N ARG A 397 -23.24 -14.74 -25.57
CA ARG A 397 -21.95 -15.42 -25.76
C ARG A 397 -21.60 -15.61 -27.23
N LYS A 398 -22.58 -15.89 -28.08
CA LYS A 398 -22.36 -16.07 -29.53
C LYS A 398 -21.91 -14.77 -30.19
N LEU A 399 -22.54 -13.64 -29.83
CA LEU A 399 -22.20 -12.31 -30.32
C LEU A 399 -20.77 -11.94 -29.92
N ILE A 400 -20.41 -12.02 -28.63
CA ILE A 400 -19.06 -11.70 -28.14
C ILE A 400 -17.99 -12.61 -28.77
N GLN A 401 -18.31 -13.88 -29.04
CA GLN A 401 -17.41 -14.81 -29.72
C GLN A 401 -17.22 -14.50 -31.22
N GLN A 402 -18.21 -13.85 -31.86
CA GLN A 402 -18.11 -13.34 -33.24
C GLN A 402 -17.40 -11.97 -33.31
N GLU A 403 -17.63 -11.09 -32.33
CA GLU A 403 -16.94 -9.81 -32.19
C GLU A 403 -15.44 -9.96 -31.89
N LYS A 404 -15.07 -11.00 -31.12
CA LYS A 404 -13.69 -11.25 -30.68
C LYS A 404 -13.27 -12.70 -30.99
N PRO A 405 -13.08 -13.06 -32.28
CA PRO A 405 -12.62 -14.39 -32.67
C PRO A 405 -11.20 -14.62 -32.14
N GLY A 406 -11.08 -15.48 -31.12
CA GLY A 406 -9.82 -15.78 -30.43
C GLY A 406 -9.79 -15.38 -28.95
N ALA A 407 -10.79 -14.66 -28.43
CA ALA A 407 -10.88 -14.34 -27.01
C ALA A 407 -11.00 -15.60 -26.13
N SER A 408 -10.33 -15.58 -24.98
CA SER A 408 -10.38 -16.65 -23.99
C SER A 408 -11.78 -16.79 -23.40
N PHE A 409 -12.18 -18.01 -23.04
CA PHE A 409 -13.45 -18.26 -22.32
C PHE A 409 -13.58 -17.40 -21.04
N SER A 410 -12.47 -17.10 -20.36
CA SER A 410 -12.48 -16.21 -19.19
C SER A 410 -12.76 -14.75 -19.55
N GLU A 411 -12.28 -14.28 -20.69
CA GLU A 411 -12.47 -12.90 -21.19
C GLU A 411 -13.88 -12.69 -21.74
N ILE A 412 -14.43 -13.70 -22.43
CA ILE A 412 -15.83 -13.72 -22.88
C ILE A 412 -16.76 -13.69 -21.66
N ASN A 413 -16.50 -14.49 -20.62
CA ASN A 413 -17.28 -14.46 -19.37
C ASN A 413 -17.20 -13.12 -18.64
N ALA A 414 -16.02 -12.49 -18.57
CA ALA A 414 -15.85 -11.16 -17.98
C ALA A 414 -16.61 -10.09 -18.77
N THR A 415 -16.55 -10.14 -20.11
CA THR A 415 -17.28 -9.23 -21.01
C THR A 415 -18.80 -9.37 -20.84
N MET A 416 -19.31 -10.60 -20.69
CA MET A 416 -20.74 -10.84 -20.41
C MET A 416 -21.16 -10.33 -19.02
N ALA A 417 -20.32 -10.48 -18.00
CA ALA A 417 -20.61 -9.96 -16.67
C ALA A 417 -20.74 -8.43 -16.67
N ILE A 418 -19.85 -7.74 -17.40
CA ILE A 418 -19.89 -6.28 -17.60
C ILE A 418 -21.18 -5.88 -18.34
N ARG A 419 -21.45 -6.47 -19.51
CA ARG A 419 -22.67 -6.17 -20.29
C ARG A 419 -23.97 -6.43 -19.51
N TRP A 420 -23.99 -7.38 -18.57
CA TRP A 420 -25.15 -7.60 -17.69
C TRP A 420 -25.32 -6.53 -16.61
N GLN A 421 -24.23 -5.98 -16.07
CA GLN A 421 -24.32 -4.87 -15.12
C GLN A 421 -24.82 -3.60 -15.82
N GLU A 422 -24.24 -3.29 -16.98
CA GLU A 422 -24.55 -2.14 -17.83
C GLU A 422 -25.95 -2.17 -18.48
N LEU A 423 -26.59 -3.34 -18.53
CA LEU A 423 -27.92 -3.51 -19.12
C LEU A 423 -28.98 -2.69 -18.35
N PRO A 424 -29.84 -1.88 -19.00
CA PRO A 424 -30.95 -1.18 -18.35
C PRO A 424 -31.89 -2.16 -17.62
N GLU A 425 -32.56 -1.71 -16.55
CA GLU A 425 -33.41 -2.62 -15.76
C GLU A 425 -34.61 -3.13 -16.55
N ASP A 426 -35.23 -2.30 -17.40
CA ASP A 426 -36.27 -2.68 -18.35
C ASP A 426 -35.82 -3.82 -19.29
N GLN A 427 -34.54 -3.80 -19.70
CA GLN A 427 -33.95 -4.86 -20.53
C GLN A 427 -33.55 -6.09 -19.71
N LYS A 428 -33.14 -5.94 -18.43
CA LYS A 428 -32.96 -7.05 -17.48
C LYS A 428 -34.28 -7.75 -17.18
N GLN A 429 -35.38 -7.01 -17.09
CA GLN A 429 -36.71 -7.54 -16.78
C GLN A 429 -37.18 -8.58 -17.80
N VAL A 430 -36.93 -8.37 -19.10
CA VAL A 430 -37.19 -9.38 -20.15
C VAL A 430 -36.52 -10.73 -19.84
N TRP A 431 -35.31 -10.72 -19.27
CA TRP A 431 -34.62 -11.95 -18.86
C TRP A 431 -35.14 -12.52 -17.54
N VAL A 432 -35.63 -11.68 -16.63
CA VAL A 432 -36.33 -12.11 -15.40
C VAL A 432 -37.64 -12.80 -15.73
N GLU A 433 -38.39 -12.29 -16.72
CA GLU A 433 -39.64 -12.87 -17.22
C GLU A 433 -39.39 -14.17 -18.00
N LYS A 434 -38.42 -14.20 -18.94
CA LYS A 434 -37.95 -15.46 -19.57
C LYS A 434 -37.56 -16.52 -18.49
N ALA A 435 -36.92 -16.10 -17.39
CA ALA A 435 -36.55 -16.97 -16.27
C ALA A 435 -37.70 -17.26 -15.29
N ALA A 436 -38.82 -16.53 -15.33
CA ALA A 436 -40.06 -16.89 -14.64
C ALA A 436 -40.78 -18.01 -15.40
N ALA A 437 -41.05 -17.82 -16.69
CA ALA A 437 -41.64 -18.84 -17.55
C ALA A 437 -40.84 -20.16 -17.56
N ALA A 438 -39.50 -20.09 -17.56
CA ALA A 438 -38.64 -21.27 -17.43
C ALA A 438 -38.74 -21.95 -16.04
N ARG A 439 -39.02 -21.21 -14.95
CA ARG A 439 -39.31 -21.79 -13.64
C ARG A 439 -40.68 -22.44 -13.58
N ASP A 440 -41.68 -21.85 -14.22
CA ASP A 440 -43.05 -22.35 -14.15
C ASP A 440 -43.25 -23.61 -15.02
N THR A 441 -42.63 -23.68 -16.20
CA THR A 441 -42.51 -24.94 -16.96
C THR A 441 -41.73 -26.02 -16.20
N TYR A 442 -40.71 -25.65 -15.42
CA TYR A 442 -40.01 -26.59 -14.53
C TYR A 442 -40.87 -27.08 -13.35
N LYS A 443 -41.77 -26.25 -12.81
CA LYS A 443 -42.74 -26.69 -11.76
C LYS A 443 -43.62 -27.81 -12.29
N VAL A 444 -44.30 -27.58 -13.42
CA VAL A 444 -45.16 -28.60 -14.06
C VAL A 444 -44.36 -29.87 -14.35
N ALA A 445 -43.17 -29.75 -14.92
CA ALA A 445 -42.32 -30.91 -15.22
C ALA A 445 -41.87 -31.69 -13.96
N ILE A 446 -41.58 -31.02 -12.84
CA ILE A 446 -41.17 -31.70 -11.60
C ILE A 446 -42.37 -32.29 -10.84
N GLU A 447 -43.54 -31.66 -10.93
CA GLU A 447 -44.82 -32.19 -10.43
C GLU A 447 -45.20 -33.46 -11.20
N GLU A 448 -45.21 -33.42 -12.55
CA GLU A 448 -45.40 -34.61 -13.40
C GLU A 448 -44.40 -35.74 -13.07
N TYR A 449 -43.13 -35.39 -12.85
CA TYR A 449 -42.09 -36.37 -12.50
C TYR A 449 -42.34 -37.00 -11.12
N ASN A 450 -42.78 -36.23 -10.13
CA ASN A 450 -43.12 -36.75 -8.81
C ASN A 450 -44.35 -37.67 -8.90
N THR A 451 -45.42 -37.27 -9.60
CA THR A 451 -46.59 -38.13 -9.83
C THR A 451 -46.20 -39.43 -10.54
N LYS A 452 -45.33 -39.37 -11.57
CA LYS A 452 -44.85 -40.58 -12.28
C LYS A 452 -44.00 -41.50 -11.41
N GLN A 453 -43.27 -40.97 -10.42
CA GLN A 453 -42.59 -41.78 -9.40
C GLN A 453 -43.60 -42.46 -8.46
N GLU A 454 -44.65 -41.75 -8.04
CA GLU A 454 -45.70 -42.28 -7.16
C GLU A 454 -46.62 -43.31 -7.84
N THR A 455 -46.90 -43.17 -9.14
CA THR A 455 -47.70 -44.12 -9.93
C THR A 455 -46.91 -45.32 -10.45
N SER A 456 -45.61 -45.43 -10.13
CA SER A 456 -44.78 -46.57 -10.52
C SER A 456 -44.77 -47.62 -9.40
N PRO A 457 -45.54 -48.73 -9.51
CA PRO A 457 -45.60 -49.72 -8.44
C PRO A 457 -44.24 -50.40 -8.26
N THR A 458 -43.85 -50.61 -6.99
CA THR A 458 -42.65 -51.35 -6.63
C THR A 458 -42.71 -52.78 -7.19
N SER A 459 -41.67 -53.18 -7.91
CA SER A 459 -41.48 -54.52 -8.49
C SER A 459 -40.11 -55.09 -8.10
#